data_AF-A0A1Q6V1X7-F1
#
_entry.id   AF-A0A1Q6V1X7-F1
#
_cell.length_a   1.000
_cell.length_b   1.000
_cell.length_c   1.000
_cell.angle_alpha   90.00
_cell.angle_beta   90.00
_cell.angle_gamma   90.00
#
_symmetry.space_group_name_H-M   'P 1'
#
loop_
_entity.id
_entity.type
_entity.pdbx_description
1 polymer ?
#
loop_
_entity_poly.entity_id
_entity_poly.type
_entity_poly.pdbx_seq_one_letter_code
_entity_poly.pdbx_strand_id
1 'polypeptide(L)' 'MDVLVTPNLTATDSKINVLAGTNDAITYASQLAKIEVLRDPDSFSDLVRGLYLYGAKTVNAGALAKLVCSVSAS' A
#
# COMPACT_ATOMS: atom_id res chain seq x y z
N MET A 1 -14.38 -8.34 14.34
CA MET A 1 -13.02 -7.78 14.40
C MET A 1 -12.08 -8.90 14.02
N ASP A 2 -11.34 -8.72 12.95
CA ASP A 2 -10.44 -9.74 12.40
C ASP A 2 -8.99 -9.38 12.72
N VAL A 3 -8.14 -10.39 12.98
CA VAL A 3 -6.74 -10.21 13.35
C VAL A 3 -5.89 -10.84 12.27
N LEU A 4 -5.26 -9.98 11.48
CA LEU A 4 -4.37 -10.39 10.40
C LEU A 4 -2.92 -10.28 10.87
N VAL A 5 -2.16 -11.37 10.74
CA VAL A 5 -0.75 -11.44 11.13
C VAL A 5 0.09 -11.61 9.87
N THR A 6 1.12 -10.77 9.70
CA THR A 6 2.07 -10.86 8.59
C THR A 6 3.50 -10.93 9.11
N PRO A 7 4.34 -11.84 8.59
CA PRO A 7 5.76 -11.90 8.93
C PRO A 7 6.62 -10.96 8.08
N ASN A 8 6.07 -10.28 7.06
CA ASN A 8 6.85 -9.50 6.08
C ASN A 8 7.04 -8.01 6.46
N LEU A 9 6.83 -7.66 7.72
CA LEU A 9 7.08 -6.31 8.22
C LEU A 9 8.43 -6.29 8.94
N THR A 10 9.33 -5.39 8.54
CA THR A 10 10.63 -5.21 9.19
C THR A 10 10.45 -4.86 10.67
N ALA A 11 10.67 -5.84 11.53
CA ALA A 11 10.70 -5.67 12.98
C ALA A 11 12.13 -5.29 13.40
N THR A 12 12.29 -4.14 14.05
CA THR A 12 13.51 -3.85 14.82
C THR A 12 13.51 -4.72 16.08
N ASP A 13 14.68 -5.18 16.48
CA ASP A 13 14.92 -6.13 17.59
C ASP A 13 13.86 -6.05 18.72
N SER A 14 13.13 -7.16 18.89
CA SER A 14 12.10 -7.37 19.92
C SER A 14 10.91 -6.38 19.90
N LYS A 15 10.66 -5.68 18.79
CA LYS A 15 9.51 -4.76 18.62
C LYS A 15 8.52 -5.26 17.59
N ILE A 16 7.24 -5.29 17.96
CA ILE A 16 6.12 -5.64 17.08
C ILE A 16 5.33 -4.36 16.77
N ASN A 17 5.08 -4.11 15.48
CA ASN A 17 4.18 -3.05 15.05
C ASN A 17 2.75 -3.59 15.04
N VAL A 18 1.86 -2.95 15.78
CA VAL A 18 0.43 -3.26 15.81
C VAL A 18 -0.32 -2.07 15.20
N LEU A 19 -1.15 -2.36 14.21
CA LEU A 19 -2.04 -1.39 13.58
C LEU A 19 -3.48 -1.78 13.91
N ALA A 20 -4.26 -0.82 14.38
CA ALA A 20 -5.68 -0.99 14.67
C ALA A 20 -6.46 0.16 14.02
N GLY A 21 -7.61 -0.15 13.42
CA GLY A 21 -8.45 0.85 12.78
C GLY A 21 -9.81 0.31 12.38
N THR A 22 -10.67 1.20 11.91
CA THR A 22 -11.98 0.84 11.35
C THR A 22 -11.88 0.58 9.85
N ASN A 23 -12.96 0.14 9.19
CA ASN A 23 -12.93 -0.11 7.74
C ASN A 23 -12.63 1.19 6.94
N ASP A 24 -13.05 2.34 7.47
CA ASP A 24 -12.81 3.66 6.86
C ASP A 24 -11.38 4.20 7.05
N ALA A 25 -10.51 3.43 7.72
CA ALA A 25 -9.13 3.79 8.03
C ALA A 25 -8.23 3.92 6.80
N ILE A 26 -8.31 2.95 5.90
CA ILE A 26 -7.41 2.79 4.76
C ILE A 26 -8.27 2.68 3.50
N THR A 27 -8.21 3.70 2.65
CA THR A 27 -8.78 3.63 1.31
C THR A 27 -7.68 3.34 0.30
N TYR A 28 -8.03 2.82 -0.87
CA TYR A 28 -7.12 2.72 -2.01
C TYR A 28 -7.72 3.47 -3.19
N ALA A 29 -7.00 4.47 -3.69
CA ALA A 29 -7.39 5.23 -4.86
C ALA A 29 -6.41 4.94 -6.00
N SER A 30 -6.87 4.18 -6.99
CA SER A 30 -6.16 3.92 -8.22
C SER A 30 -6.86 4.58 -9.39
N GLN A 31 -6.09 5.25 -10.26
CA GLN A 31 -6.62 5.83 -11.48
C GLN A 31 -5.64 5.63 -12.63
N LEU A 32 -6.15 5.19 -13.79
CA LEU A 32 -5.43 5.27 -15.06
C LEU A 32 -5.56 6.70 -15.56
N ALA A 33 -4.51 7.50 -15.41
CA ALA A 33 -4.54 8.93 -15.71
C ALA A 33 -4.47 9.20 -17.22
N LYS A 34 -3.71 8.37 -17.95
CA LYS A 34 -3.58 8.49 -19.41
C LYS A 34 -3.12 7.17 -20.00
N ILE A 35 -3.66 6.82 -21.16
CA ILE A 35 -3.20 5.68 -21.96
C ILE A 35 -2.77 6.24 -23.31
N GLU A 36 -1.55 5.94 -23.72
CA GLU A 36 -0.99 6.35 -25.01
C GLU A 36 -0.56 5.14 -25.81
N VAL A 37 -0.82 5.20 -27.11
CA VAL A 37 -0.45 4.19 -28.09
C VAL A 37 0.64 4.79 -28.97
N LEU A 38 1.82 4.17 -28.96
CA LEU A 38 2.97 4.57 -29.75
C LEU A 38 3.27 3.48 -30.77
N ARG A 39 3.58 3.86 -32.01
CA ARG A 39 4.09 2.93 -33.02
C ARG A 39 5.52 2.53 -32.66
N ASP A 40 5.75 1.23 -32.54
CA ASP A 40 7.09 0.70 -32.32
C ASP A 40 7.94 0.93 -33.59
N PRO A 41 9.11 1.60 -33.50
CA PRO A 41 9.98 1.82 -34.66
C PRO A 41 10.69 0.54 -35.13
N ASP A 42 10.80 -0.49 -34.28
CA ASP A 42 11.55 -1.72 -34.56
C ASP A 42 10.63 -2.94 -34.84
N SER A 43 9.32 -2.78 -34.71
CA SER A 43 8.32 -3.86 -34.92
C SER A 43 7.01 -3.33 -35.51
N PHE A 44 6.29 -4.16 -36.28
CA PHE A 44 4.91 -3.87 -36.70
C PHE A 44 3.92 -4.09 -35.55
N SER A 45 4.18 -3.49 -34.39
CA SER A 45 3.37 -3.62 -33.18
C SER A 45 3.12 -2.25 -32.57
N ASP A 46 1.96 -2.11 -31.94
CA ASP A 46 1.60 -0.90 -31.21
C ASP A 46 1.93 -1.07 -29.72
N LEU A 47 2.71 -0.14 -29.17
CA LEU A 47 3.14 -0.15 -27.78
C LEU A 47 2.17 0.70 -26.97
N VAL A 48 1.48 0.06 -26.02
CA VAL A 48 0.52 0.73 -25.12
C VAL A 48 1.19 1.00 -23.79
N ARG A 49 1.23 2.27 -23.38
CA ARG A 49 1.73 2.69 -22.05
C ARG A 49 0.63 3.41 -21.30
N GLY A 50 0.44 3.04 -20.03
CA GLY A 50 -0.48 3.71 -19.12
C GLY A 50 0.26 4.47 -18.04
N LEU A 51 -0.13 5.72 -17.77
CA LEU A 51 0.26 6.42 -16.56
C LEU A 51 -0.67 6.01 -15.44
N TYR A 52 -0.15 5.21 -14.50
CA TYR A 52 -0.89 4.77 -13.33
C TYR A 52 -0.68 5.74 -12.17
N LEU A 53 -1.74 6.43 -11.78
CA LEU A 53 -1.73 7.31 -10.63
C LEU A 53 -2.16 6.52 -9.39
N TYR A 54 -1.26 6.44 -8.42
CA TYR A 54 -1.52 5.87 -7.10
C TYR A 54 -1.18 6.94 -6.06
N GLY A 55 -2.14 7.28 -5.20
CA GLY A 55 -2.05 8.43 -4.30
C GLY A 55 -1.94 8.03 -2.83
N ALA A 56 -0.88 8.49 -2.16
CA ALA A 56 -0.48 8.14 -0.79
C ALA A 56 -1.30 8.80 0.36
N LYS A 57 -2.45 9.42 0.06
CA LYS A 57 -3.26 10.20 1.04
C LYS A 57 -4.66 9.65 1.24
N THR A 58 -4.78 8.34 1.18
CA THR A 58 -6.05 7.62 1.34
C THR A 58 -6.28 7.13 2.77
N VAL A 59 -5.44 7.55 3.72
CA VAL A 59 -5.54 7.20 5.14
C VAL A 59 -6.23 8.31 5.92
N ASN A 60 -7.30 7.96 6.61
CA ASN A 60 -7.96 8.83 7.56
C ASN A 60 -7.26 8.72 8.92
N ALA A 61 -6.52 9.76 9.30
CA ALA A 61 -5.73 9.77 10.53
C ALA A 61 -6.57 9.59 11.81
N GLY A 62 -7.86 9.95 11.80
CA GLY A 62 -8.76 9.76 12.95
C GLY A 62 -9.28 8.33 13.13
N ALA A 63 -9.09 7.47 12.13
CA ALA A 63 -9.59 6.10 12.09
C ALA A 63 -8.48 5.04 12.24
N LEU A 64 -7.22 5.47 12.43
CA LEU A 64 -6.04 4.62 12.55
C LEU A 64 -5.26 4.88 13.84
N ALA A 65 -4.93 3.80 14.54
CA ALA A 65 -4.03 3.78 15.67
C ALA A 65 -2.82 2.89 15.36
N LYS A 66 -1.62 3.39 15.70
CA LYS A 66 -0.36 2.64 15.60
C LYS A 66 0.24 2.49 16.99
N LEU A 67 0.65 1.26 17.32
CA LEU A 67 1.35 0.93 18.55
C LEU A 67 2.63 0.13 18.22
N VAL A 68 3.70 0.40 18.96
CA VAL A 68 4.94 -0.38 18.93
C VAL A 68 5.09 -1.07 20.27
N CYS A 69 4.92 -2.39 20.30
CA CYS A 69 5.06 -3.20 21.49
C CYS A 69 6.48 -3.77 21.57
N SER A 70 7.15 -3.66 22.70
CA SER A 70 8.39 -4.38 22.98
C SER A 70 8.07 -5.69 23.70
N VAL A 71 8.45 -6.83 23.12
CA VAL A 71 8.34 -8.14 23.78
C VAL A 71 9.66 -8.44 24.48
N SER A 72 9.66 -8.39 25.82
CA SER A 72 10.78 -8.91 26.61
C SER A 72 10.59 -10.42 26.75
N ALA A 73 11.57 -11.22 26.32
CA ALA A 73 11.55 -12.65 26.57
C ALA A 73 11.54 -12.89 28.09
N SER A 74 10.61 -13.74 28.57
CA SER A 74 10.69 -14.38 29.89
C SER A 74 11.65 -15.56 29.85
#